data_AF-A0A6F8XUX3-F1
#
_entry.id   AF-A0A6F8XUX3-F1
#
_cell.length_a   1.000
_cell.length_b   1.000
_cell.length_c   1.000
_cell.angle_alpha   90.00
_cell.angle_beta   90.00
_cell.angle_gamma   90.00
#
_symmetry.space_group_name_H-M   'P 1'
#
loop_
_entity.id
_entity.type
_entity.pdbx_description
1 polymer ?
#
loop_
_entity_poly.entity_id
_entity_poly.type
_entity_poly.pdbx_seq_one_letter_code
_entity_poly.pdbx_strand_id
1 'polypeptide(L)'
;MLLPPDLRDWLPVDHQVWFVLDAVARLDTAGFAARARLGGAGRAGYDPDMLLALLIWAYAGGVTSSRQVERRCREDVAFMVISGLARPDHATIARFRQQHDEAFVDLFTKVLALCGRAGMGGLGHVAVDGTKIAANASMQAMTDEDGLRRIACRLVEQAAADDAVEDELFGDARGDELPEALQDPARRRALLDELIERAETDPNRDRGGKRRRAVDKADRALALADELAAVRDTTRRAARQRLQDELDAARHSAAHIRAAVQQKADERATQHAAAAAEGRRLPGPSPSRSTNTATYAAHKPASRPSRPNSPRSRPHPTPAKPTAARRTTTRSAASPTPTAG
;
A
#
# COMPACT_ATOMS: atom_id res chain seq x y z
N MET A 1 -13.95 -29.42 -5.19
CA MET A 1 -13.31 -28.98 -6.45
C MET A 1 -11.89 -29.49 -6.45
N LEU A 2 -11.46 -30.13 -7.55
CA LEU A 2 -10.06 -30.47 -7.78
C LEU A 2 -9.40 -29.24 -8.44
N LEU A 3 -8.14 -28.95 -8.12
CA LEU A 3 -7.40 -27.95 -8.89
C LEU A 3 -7.15 -28.46 -10.31
N PRO A 4 -7.20 -27.58 -11.34
CA PRO A 4 -6.81 -27.96 -12.69
C PRO A 4 -5.37 -28.49 -12.72
N PRO A 5 -5.08 -29.56 -13.47
CA PRO A 5 -3.74 -30.13 -13.56
C PRO A 5 -2.76 -29.24 -14.35
N ASP A 6 -3.26 -28.42 -15.29
CA ASP A 6 -2.46 -27.44 -16.02
C ASP A 6 -2.47 -26.10 -15.25
N LEU A 7 -1.29 -25.54 -14.99
CA LEU A 7 -1.13 -24.24 -14.36
C LEU A 7 -1.78 -23.12 -15.18
N ARG A 8 -1.85 -23.28 -16.50
CA ARG A 8 -2.45 -22.28 -17.39
C ARG A 8 -3.94 -22.11 -17.17
N ASP A 9 -4.60 -23.15 -16.68
CA ASP A 9 -6.03 -23.12 -16.35
C ASP A 9 -6.30 -22.45 -14.99
N TRP A 10 -5.27 -22.03 -14.24
CA TRP A 10 -5.42 -21.36 -12.95
C TRP A 10 -5.71 -19.87 -13.10
N LEU A 11 -5.50 -19.30 -14.31
CA LEU A 11 -5.79 -17.90 -14.61
C LEU A 11 -6.77 -17.80 -15.78
N PRO A 12 -7.64 -16.77 -15.78
CA PRO A 12 -8.43 -16.42 -16.95
C PRO A 12 -7.56 -16.16 -18.19
N VAL A 13 -8.09 -16.46 -19.38
CA VAL A 13 -7.41 -16.24 -20.66
C VAL A 13 -7.10 -14.75 -20.94
N ASP A 14 -7.84 -13.83 -20.33
CA ASP A 14 -7.69 -12.38 -20.44
C ASP A 14 -6.77 -11.77 -19.36
N HIS A 15 -6.11 -12.62 -18.55
CA HIS A 15 -5.17 -12.17 -17.54
C HIS A 15 -3.92 -11.55 -18.19
N GLN A 16 -3.50 -10.38 -17.71
CA GLN A 16 -2.44 -9.59 -18.37
C GLN A 16 -1.05 -10.24 -18.33
N VAL A 17 -0.84 -11.22 -17.45
CA VAL A 17 0.42 -11.99 -17.39
C VAL A 17 0.72 -12.70 -18.71
N TRP A 18 -0.31 -13.13 -19.44
CA TRP A 18 -0.15 -13.80 -20.73
C TRP A 18 0.52 -12.88 -21.74
N PHE A 19 0.16 -11.59 -21.72
CA PHE A 19 0.81 -10.60 -22.56
C PHE A 19 2.30 -10.44 -22.22
N VAL A 20 2.65 -10.42 -20.92
CA VAL A 20 4.05 -10.30 -20.51
C VAL A 20 4.87 -11.51 -20.96
N LEU A 21 4.35 -12.72 -20.78
CA LEU A 21 4.99 -13.94 -21.26
C LEU A 21 5.16 -13.92 -22.80
N ASP A 22 4.12 -13.53 -23.52
CA ASP A 22 4.14 -13.40 -24.97
C ASP A 22 5.12 -12.32 -25.47
N ALA A 23 5.25 -11.21 -24.74
CA ALA A 23 6.17 -10.13 -25.05
C ALA A 23 7.63 -10.56 -24.84
N VAL A 24 7.93 -11.20 -23.69
CA VAL A 24 9.28 -11.71 -23.40
C VAL A 24 9.70 -12.74 -24.44
N ALA A 25 8.82 -13.68 -24.80
CA ALA A 25 9.10 -14.71 -25.79
C ALA A 25 9.35 -14.18 -27.22
N ARG A 26 8.98 -12.92 -27.52
CA ARG A 26 9.12 -12.31 -28.85
C ARG A 26 10.19 -11.22 -28.92
N LEU A 27 10.66 -10.72 -27.77
CA LEU A 27 11.72 -9.73 -27.70
C LEU A 27 13.09 -10.41 -27.69
N ASP A 28 14.13 -9.69 -28.09
CA ASP A 28 15.50 -10.21 -28.03
C ASP A 28 15.99 -10.27 -26.58
N THR A 29 16.10 -11.49 -26.05
CA THR A 29 16.61 -11.79 -24.72
C THR A 29 17.99 -12.48 -24.75
N ALA A 30 18.64 -12.58 -25.93
CA ALA A 30 19.91 -13.31 -26.07
C ALA A 30 21.02 -12.78 -25.15
N GLY A 31 21.01 -11.47 -24.86
CA GLY A 31 21.96 -10.83 -23.94
C GLY A 31 21.87 -11.31 -22.49
N PHE A 32 20.77 -11.94 -22.08
CA PHE A 32 20.57 -12.47 -20.73
C PHE A 32 21.00 -13.94 -20.61
N ALA A 33 21.02 -14.68 -21.72
CA ALA A 33 21.46 -16.07 -21.76
C ALA A 33 22.99 -16.23 -21.66
N ALA A 34 23.76 -15.21 -22.06
CA ALA A 34 25.23 -15.29 -22.17
C ALA A 34 25.96 -15.60 -20.85
N ARG A 35 25.33 -15.33 -19.69
CA ARG A 35 25.87 -15.64 -18.35
C ARG A 35 25.07 -16.73 -17.61
N ALA A 36 24.04 -17.28 -18.24
CA ALA A 36 23.23 -18.33 -17.65
C ALA A 36 24.01 -19.64 -17.62
N ARG A 37 24.33 -20.15 -16.42
CA ARG A 37 24.89 -21.50 -16.26
C ARG A 37 23.78 -22.54 -16.38
N LEU A 38 23.34 -22.77 -17.62
CA LEU A 38 22.38 -23.83 -17.98
C LEU A 38 23.13 -25.17 -18.10
N GLY A 39 23.53 -25.73 -16.95
CA GLY A 39 24.20 -27.03 -16.86
C GLY A 39 25.68 -26.98 -16.42
N GLY A 40 26.11 -27.98 -15.64
CA GLY A 40 27.44 -28.11 -15.04
C GLY A 40 27.42 -28.88 -13.71
N ALA A 41 28.57 -28.96 -13.01
CA ALA A 41 28.63 -29.49 -11.64
C ALA A 41 27.96 -28.52 -10.66
N GLY A 42 26.67 -28.74 -10.37
CA GLY A 42 25.83 -27.90 -9.52
C GLY A 42 24.36 -27.93 -9.94
N ARG A 43 23.48 -27.27 -9.18
CA ARG A 43 22.07 -27.10 -9.57
C ARG A 43 22.01 -26.22 -10.83
N ALA A 44 21.29 -26.67 -11.87
CA ALA A 44 21.06 -25.86 -13.06
C ALA A 44 20.44 -24.51 -12.67
N GLY A 45 20.96 -23.43 -13.25
CA GLY A 45 20.37 -22.09 -13.09
C GLY A 45 18.94 -22.04 -13.61
N TYR A 46 18.17 -21.05 -13.13
CA TYR A 46 16.85 -20.77 -13.68
C TYR A 46 16.96 -20.27 -15.13
N ASP A 47 15.90 -20.49 -15.90
CA ASP A 47 15.75 -19.92 -17.24
C ASP A 47 15.75 -18.37 -17.15
N PRO A 48 16.67 -17.67 -17.85
CA PRO A 48 16.71 -16.21 -17.88
C PRO A 48 15.38 -15.59 -18.31
N ASP A 49 14.67 -16.17 -19.27
CA ASP A 49 13.41 -15.62 -19.77
C ASP A 49 12.32 -15.67 -18.69
N MET A 50 12.34 -16.72 -17.86
CA MET A 50 11.45 -16.83 -16.71
C MET A 50 11.77 -15.76 -15.65
N LEU A 51 13.05 -15.55 -15.32
CA LEU A 51 13.45 -14.50 -14.36
C LEU A 51 13.13 -13.09 -14.89
N LEU A 52 13.29 -12.86 -16.20
CA LEU A 52 12.88 -11.61 -16.84
C LEU A 52 11.38 -11.39 -16.73
N ALA A 53 10.57 -12.40 -17.09
CA ALA A 53 9.13 -12.32 -16.97
C ALA A 53 8.67 -12.05 -15.53
N LEU A 54 9.32 -12.67 -14.53
CA LEU A 54 9.05 -12.40 -13.11
C LEU A 54 9.33 -10.94 -12.74
N LEU A 55 10.51 -10.42 -13.08
CA LEU A 55 10.89 -9.04 -12.76
C LEU A 55 9.99 -8.03 -13.48
N ILE A 56 9.69 -8.25 -14.76
CA ILE A 56 8.80 -7.39 -15.55
C ILE A 56 7.41 -7.37 -14.92
N TRP A 57 6.84 -8.54 -14.61
CA TRP A 57 5.52 -8.65 -13.98
C TRP A 57 5.50 -8.02 -12.58
N ALA A 58 6.54 -8.23 -11.78
CA ALA A 58 6.66 -7.64 -10.46
C ALA A 58 6.72 -6.11 -10.52
N TYR A 59 7.56 -5.55 -11.39
CA TYR A 59 7.80 -4.11 -11.48
C TYR A 59 6.62 -3.39 -12.11
N ALA A 60 5.99 -4.02 -13.11
CA ALA A 60 4.69 -3.61 -13.61
C ALA A 60 3.63 -3.57 -12.50
N GLY A 61 3.72 -4.48 -11.52
CA GLY A 61 2.89 -4.56 -10.33
C GLY A 61 3.34 -3.69 -9.14
N GLY A 62 4.36 -2.82 -9.31
CA GLY A 62 4.89 -1.96 -8.26
C GLY A 62 5.68 -2.69 -7.16
N VAL A 63 6.12 -3.93 -7.40
CA VAL A 63 6.93 -4.70 -6.45
C VAL A 63 8.36 -4.82 -6.92
N THR A 64 9.22 -4.11 -6.20
CA THR A 64 10.64 -3.93 -6.49
C THR A 64 11.55 -4.77 -5.58
N SER A 65 11.12 -5.10 -4.36
CA SER A 65 11.87 -5.97 -3.44
C SER A 65 11.97 -7.41 -3.95
N SER A 66 13.20 -7.94 -4.00
CA SER A 66 13.45 -9.33 -4.39
C SER A 66 12.84 -10.34 -3.39
N ARG A 67 12.75 -9.99 -2.09
CA ARG A 67 12.07 -10.81 -1.06
C ARG A 67 10.57 -10.86 -1.28
N GLN A 68 9.96 -9.75 -1.69
CA GLN A 68 8.55 -9.74 -2.07
C GLN A 68 8.29 -10.55 -3.35
N VAL A 69 9.19 -10.51 -4.34
CA VAL A 69 9.09 -11.36 -5.53
C VAL A 69 9.20 -12.84 -5.16
N GLU A 70 10.16 -13.24 -4.32
CA GLU A 70 10.27 -14.60 -3.79
C GLU A 70 8.96 -15.04 -3.11
N ARG A 71 8.41 -14.19 -2.25
CA ARG A 71 7.15 -14.46 -1.55
C ARG A 71 5.98 -14.66 -2.52
N ARG A 72 5.86 -13.80 -3.54
CA ARG A 72 4.80 -13.94 -4.56
C ARG A 72 4.93 -15.22 -5.36
N CYS A 73 6.13 -15.73 -5.63
CA CYS A 73 6.32 -17.05 -6.23
C CYS A 73 5.73 -18.21 -5.37
N ARG A 74 5.41 -17.97 -4.09
CA ARG A 74 4.79 -18.95 -3.18
C ARG A 74 3.29 -18.74 -2.97
N GLU A 75 2.78 -17.53 -3.18
CA GLU A 75 1.42 -17.13 -2.78
C GLU A 75 0.54 -16.67 -3.95
N ASP A 76 1.15 -16.16 -5.03
CA ASP A 76 0.44 -15.54 -6.15
C ASP A 76 0.45 -16.45 -7.39
N VAL A 77 -0.75 -16.73 -7.92
CA VAL A 77 -0.95 -17.63 -9.05
C VAL A 77 -0.24 -17.15 -10.32
N ALA A 78 -0.20 -15.84 -10.61
CA ALA A 78 0.48 -15.31 -11.79
C ALA A 78 2.00 -15.53 -11.71
N PHE A 79 2.58 -15.35 -10.52
CA PHE A 79 3.99 -15.64 -10.30
C PHE A 79 4.28 -17.15 -10.39
N MET A 80 3.40 -18.00 -9.86
CA MET A 80 3.50 -19.46 -9.99
C MET A 80 3.43 -19.93 -11.45
N VAL A 81 2.57 -19.31 -12.26
CA VAL A 81 2.44 -19.59 -13.69
C VAL A 81 3.72 -19.19 -14.42
N ILE A 82 4.26 -17.99 -14.17
CA ILE A 82 5.52 -17.55 -14.78
C ILE A 82 6.66 -18.50 -14.39
N SER A 83 6.78 -18.82 -13.10
CA SER A 83 7.89 -19.62 -12.59
C SER A 83 7.73 -21.13 -12.81
N GLY A 84 6.58 -21.60 -13.29
CA GLY A 84 6.27 -23.02 -13.38
C GLY A 84 6.34 -23.73 -12.02
N LEU A 85 5.82 -23.08 -10.97
CA LEU A 85 5.93 -23.48 -9.54
C LEU A 85 7.36 -23.46 -8.96
N ALA A 86 8.37 -23.03 -9.73
CA ALA A 86 9.68 -22.77 -9.18
C ALA A 86 9.64 -21.59 -8.19
N ARG A 87 10.58 -21.60 -7.25
CA ARG A 87 10.68 -20.60 -6.18
C ARG A 87 12.11 -20.07 -6.14
N PRO A 88 12.50 -19.21 -7.10
CA PRO A 88 13.79 -18.54 -7.02
C PRO A 88 13.84 -17.73 -5.72
N ASP A 89 14.94 -17.89 -4.98
CA ASP A 89 15.17 -17.11 -3.76
C ASP A 89 15.49 -15.65 -4.10
N HIS A 90 15.27 -14.77 -3.12
CA HIS A 90 15.54 -13.33 -3.27
C HIS A 90 16.99 -13.04 -3.69
N ALA A 91 17.96 -13.81 -3.18
CA ALA A 91 19.38 -13.64 -3.53
C ALA A 91 19.66 -13.98 -5.01
N THR A 92 18.94 -14.95 -5.59
CA THR A 92 19.03 -15.31 -7.00
C THR A 92 18.39 -14.23 -7.87
N ILE A 93 17.22 -13.73 -7.48
CA ILE A 93 16.49 -12.66 -8.18
C ILE A 93 17.33 -11.37 -8.19
N ALA A 94 17.80 -10.94 -7.02
CA ALA A 94 18.61 -9.72 -6.85
C ALA A 94 19.90 -9.80 -7.67
N ARG A 95 20.59 -10.95 -7.63
CA ARG A 95 21.83 -11.15 -8.39
C ARG A 95 21.60 -11.15 -9.90
N PHE A 96 20.53 -11.80 -10.36
CA PHE A 96 20.17 -11.77 -11.78
C PHE A 96 19.90 -10.34 -12.25
N ARG A 97 19.10 -9.59 -11.49
CA ARG A 97 18.83 -8.16 -11.73
C ARG A 97 20.14 -7.36 -11.82
N GLN A 98 20.96 -7.38 -10.77
CA GLN A 98 22.23 -6.63 -10.70
C GLN A 98 23.20 -6.97 -11.85
N GLN A 99 23.22 -8.21 -12.31
CA GLN A 99 24.07 -8.63 -13.43
C GLN A 99 23.62 -8.08 -14.78
N HIS A 100 22.36 -7.64 -14.88
CA HIS A 100 21.69 -7.30 -16.12
C HIS A 100 20.92 -5.97 -16.07
N ASP A 101 21.17 -5.09 -15.09
CA ASP A 101 20.40 -3.86 -14.85
C ASP A 101 20.20 -3.01 -16.12
N GLU A 102 21.27 -2.74 -16.87
CA GLU A 102 21.20 -1.93 -18.11
C GLU A 102 20.34 -2.60 -19.20
N ALA A 103 20.61 -3.88 -19.49
CA ALA A 103 19.84 -4.62 -20.49
C ALA A 103 18.37 -4.78 -20.07
N PHE A 104 18.12 -4.95 -18.77
CA PHE A 104 16.78 -5.06 -18.21
C PHE A 104 16.00 -3.75 -18.38
N VAL A 105 16.61 -2.59 -18.12
CA VAL A 105 15.99 -1.28 -18.37
C VAL A 105 15.52 -1.16 -19.81
N ASP A 106 16.37 -1.51 -20.77
CA ASP A 106 16.03 -1.40 -22.19
C ASP A 106 14.92 -2.37 -22.61
N LEU A 107 14.96 -3.63 -22.13
CA LEU A 107 13.91 -4.62 -22.38
C LEU A 107 12.58 -4.19 -21.75
N PHE A 108 12.60 -3.79 -20.48
CA PHE A 108 11.40 -3.38 -19.76
C PHE A 108 10.76 -2.13 -20.38
N THR A 109 11.58 -1.17 -20.85
CA THR A 109 11.11 0.00 -21.61
C THR A 109 10.34 -0.43 -22.86
N LYS A 110 10.85 -1.40 -23.63
CA LYS A 110 10.17 -1.96 -24.80
C LYS A 110 8.84 -2.63 -24.41
N VAL A 111 8.81 -3.40 -23.33
CA VAL A 111 7.57 -4.04 -22.85
C VAL A 111 6.54 -3.00 -22.44
N LEU A 112 6.92 -1.96 -21.71
CA LEU A 112 6.01 -0.86 -21.35
C LEU A 112 5.47 -0.14 -22.59
N ALA A 113 6.31 0.08 -23.60
CA ALA A 113 5.90 0.68 -24.87
C ALA A 113 4.90 -0.21 -25.63
N LEU A 114 5.12 -1.54 -25.63
CA LEU A 114 4.17 -2.49 -26.19
C LEU A 114 2.83 -2.47 -25.43
N CYS A 115 2.87 -2.36 -24.10
CA CYS A 115 1.65 -2.25 -23.29
C CYS A 115 0.85 -1.00 -23.63
N GLY A 116 1.54 0.13 -23.81
CA GLY A 116 0.93 1.40 -24.25
C GLY A 116 0.25 1.30 -25.60
N ARG A 117 0.96 0.72 -26.59
CA ARG A 117 0.44 0.53 -27.95
C ARG A 117 -0.73 -0.46 -28.02
N ALA A 118 -0.74 -1.46 -27.15
CA ALA A 118 -1.83 -2.44 -27.04
C ALA A 118 -3.05 -1.91 -26.25
N GLY A 119 -3.02 -0.66 -25.77
CA GLY A 119 -4.12 -0.08 -24.98
C GLY A 119 -4.24 -0.66 -23.57
N MET A 120 -3.24 -1.38 -23.08
CA MET A 120 -3.21 -1.89 -21.71
C MET A 120 -2.71 -0.81 -20.76
N GLY A 121 -3.56 0.20 -20.55
CA GLY A 121 -3.30 1.27 -19.58
C GLY A 121 -3.03 0.74 -18.17
N GLY A 122 -3.59 -0.42 -17.81
CA GLY A 122 -3.44 -1.06 -16.50
C GLY A 122 -2.02 -1.49 -16.15
N LEU A 123 -1.28 -2.12 -17.08
CA LEU A 123 0.04 -2.70 -16.76
C LEU A 123 1.09 -1.62 -16.44
N GLY A 124 0.95 -0.42 -17.02
CA GLY A 124 1.76 0.75 -16.70
C GLY A 124 1.23 1.58 -15.52
N HIS A 125 -0.04 1.41 -15.13
CA HIS A 125 -0.63 2.13 -13.99
C HIS A 125 -0.22 1.52 -12.65
N VAL A 126 -0.03 0.19 -12.58
CA VAL A 126 0.26 -0.49 -11.30
C VAL A 126 1.72 -0.27 -10.86
N ALA A 127 2.65 -0.01 -11.78
CA ALA A 127 4.05 0.29 -11.48
C ALA A 127 4.26 1.65 -10.78
N VAL A 128 3.27 2.54 -10.88
CA VAL A 128 3.37 3.95 -10.45
C VAL A 128 2.58 4.23 -9.17
N ASP A 129 1.67 3.34 -8.77
CA ASP A 129 0.73 3.59 -7.66
C ASP A 129 1.32 3.41 -6.23
N GLY A 130 2.66 3.38 -6.12
CA GLY A 130 3.36 3.61 -4.85
C GLY A 130 3.59 5.10 -4.54
N THR A 131 3.44 5.99 -5.53
CA THR A 131 3.60 7.45 -5.35
C THR A 131 2.55 8.22 -6.14
N LYS A 132 1.70 8.96 -5.42
CA LYS A 132 0.66 9.88 -5.94
C LYS A 132 1.06 10.60 -7.23
N ILE A 133 0.67 10.05 -8.38
CA ILE A 133 0.49 10.76 -9.65
C ILE A 133 -0.90 10.36 -10.12
N ALA A 134 -1.76 11.35 -10.30
CA ALA A 134 -3.15 11.14 -10.67
C ALA A 134 -3.27 10.32 -11.96
N ALA A 135 -4.29 9.45 -11.97
CA ALA A 135 -4.77 8.59 -13.06
C ALA A 135 -5.13 9.37 -14.34
N ASN A 136 -4.14 10.00 -14.98
CA ASN A 136 -4.27 10.68 -16.25
C ASN A 136 -2.95 10.67 -17.03
N ALA A 137 -2.33 9.50 -17.16
CA ALA A 137 -1.31 9.31 -18.19
C ALA A 137 -2.05 9.15 -19.52
N SER A 138 -2.09 10.20 -20.33
CA SER A 138 -2.62 10.12 -21.70
C SER A 138 -1.85 9.04 -22.47
N MET A 139 -2.46 8.42 -23.49
CA MET A 139 -1.78 7.46 -24.38
C MET A 139 -0.41 7.98 -24.88
N GLN A 140 -0.26 9.30 -24.99
CA GLN A 140 0.99 9.98 -25.34
C GLN A 140 2.12 9.77 -24.31
N ALA A 141 1.81 9.73 -23.01
CA ALA A 141 2.78 9.46 -21.95
C ALA A 141 3.28 8.00 -21.96
N MET A 142 2.48 7.06 -22.49
CA MET A 142 2.89 5.67 -22.73
C MET A 142 3.54 5.46 -24.11
N THR A 143 3.71 6.53 -24.91
CA THR A 143 4.42 6.47 -26.21
C THR A 143 5.76 7.23 -26.17
N ASP A 144 6.01 8.04 -25.14
CA ASP A 144 7.29 8.70 -24.90
C ASP A 144 8.32 7.68 -24.38
N GLU A 145 9.17 7.18 -25.27
CA GLU A 145 10.21 6.19 -24.95
C GLU A 145 11.15 6.68 -23.85
N ASP A 146 11.53 7.96 -23.86
CA ASP A 146 12.37 8.55 -22.81
C ASP A 146 11.66 8.56 -21.46
N GLY A 147 10.35 8.80 -21.45
CA GLY A 147 9.48 8.73 -20.28
C GLY A 147 9.43 7.32 -19.69
N LEU A 148 9.19 6.33 -20.55
CA LEU A 148 9.18 4.92 -20.15
C LEU A 148 10.54 4.46 -19.63
N ARG A 149 11.64 4.89 -20.27
CA ARG A 149 12.99 4.57 -19.83
C ARG A 149 13.30 5.17 -18.46
N ARG A 150 12.89 6.43 -18.20
CA ARG A 150 13.01 7.04 -16.86
C ARG A 150 12.23 6.27 -15.79
N ILE A 151 11.07 5.70 -16.13
CA ILE A 151 10.31 4.85 -15.21
C ILE A 151 11.07 3.55 -14.93
N ALA A 152 11.55 2.88 -15.99
CA ALA A 152 12.32 1.65 -15.88
C ALA A 152 13.58 1.82 -15.01
N CYS A 153 14.39 2.86 -15.27
CA CYS A 153 15.56 3.20 -14.46
C CYS A 153 15.19 3.39 -12.98
N ARG A 154 14.13 4.17 -12.70
CA ARG A 154 13.70 4.44 -11.33
C ARG A 154 13.31 3.17 -10.59
N LEU A 155 12.59 2.25 -11.23
CA LEU A 155 12.19 0.98 -10.59
C LEU A 155 13.39 0.08 -10.32
N VAL A 156 14.38 0.06 -11.20
CA VAL A 156 15.64 -0.67 -10.97
C VAL A 156 16.43 -0.06 -9.82
N GLU A 157 16.55 1.27 -9.77
CA GLU A 157 17.18 1.99 -8.66
C GLU A 157 16.45 1.74 -7.33
N GLN A 158 15.11 1.76 -7.36
CA GLN A 158 14.29 1.48 -6.19
C GLN A 158 14.44 0.04 -5.72
N ALA A 159 14.47 -0.94 -6.64
CA ALA A 159 14.73 -2.33 -6.29
C ALA A 159 16.10 -2.52 -5.62
N ALA A 160 17.13 -1.83 -6.11
CA ALA A 160 18.44 -1.86 -5.46
C ALA A 160 18.42 -1.25 -4.04
N ALA A 161 17.69 -0.16 -3.83
CA ALA A 161 17.54 0.45 -2.52
C ALA A 161 16.73 -0.42 -1.55
N ASP A 162 15.62 -1.00 -2.02
CA ASP A 162 14.76 -1.90 -1.24
C ASP A 162 15.54 -3.15 -0.82
N ASP A 163 16.23 -3.80 -1.76
CA ASP A 163 17.07 -4.98 -1.47
C ASP A 163 18.15 -4.65 -0.42
N ALA A 164 18.83 -3.50 -0.55
CA ALA A 164 19.89 -3.10 0.38
C ALA A 164 19.37 -2.85 1.81
N VAL A 165 18.23 -2.16 1.94
CA VAL A 165 17.58 -1.93 3.24
C VAL A 165 17.15 -3.26 3.87
N GLU A 166 16.59 -4.15 3.07
CA GLU A 166 16.15 -5.46 3.55
C GLU A 166 17.33 -6.37 3.93
N ASP A 167 18.45 -6.31 3.21
CA ASP A 167 19.67 -7.03 3.56
C ASP A 167 20.25 -6.56 4.90
N GLU A 168 20.23 -5.26 5.19
CA GLU A 168 20.62 -4.72 6.49
C GLU A 168 19.70 -5.18 7.64
N LEU A 169 18.39 -5.31 7.37
CA LEU A 169 17.39 -5.67 8.37
C LEU A 169 17.32 -7.17 8.65
N PHE A 170 17.44 -7.99 7.60
CA PHE A 170 17.11 -9.41 7.64
C PHE A 170 18.30 -10.33 7.34
N GLY A 171 19.42 -9.80 6.85
CA GLY A 171 20.56 -10.61 6.42
C GLY A 171 20.14 -11.65 5.38
N ASP A 172 20.55 -12.90 5.57
CA ASP A 172 20.22 -14.00 4.66
C ASP A 172 18.75 -14.48 4.76
N ALA A 173 17.98 -14.00 5.74
CA ALA A 173 16.57 -14.39 5.91
C ALA A 173 15.64 -13.59 4.99
N ARG A 174 14.46 -14.16 4.67
CA ARG A 174 13.40 -13.46 3.93
C ARG A 174 12.70 -12.42 4.80
N GLY A 175 12.76 -12.53 6.12
CA GLY A 175 12.22 -11.56 7.07
C GLY A 175 10.73 -11.72 7.41
N ASP A 176 10.03 -12.63 6.73
CA ASP A 176 8.63 -12.98 6.98
C ASP A 176 8.45 -14.45 7.41
N GLU A 177 9.55 -15.17 7.67
CA GLU A 177 9.48 -16.54 8.16
C GLU A 177 8.74 -16.61 9.50
N LEU A 178 7.87 -17.62 9.63
CA LEU A 178 7.40 -18.00 10.96
C LEU A 178 8.61 -18.44 11.79
N PRO A 179 8.74 -17.96 13.05
CA PRO A 179 9.70 -18.49 13.99
C PRO A 179 9.65 -20.01 14.01
N GLU A 180 10.80 -20.68 14.11
CA GLU A 180 10.90 -22.15 13.99
C GLU A 180 9.91 -22.89 14.92
N ALA A 181 9.76 -22.40 16.15
CA ALA A 181 8.83 -22.94 17.13
C ALA A 181 7.35 -22.92 16.68
N LEU A 182 6.99 -22.03 15.75
CA LEU A 182 5.64 -21.83 15.22
C LEU A 182 5.40 -22.48 13.87
N GLN A 183 6.40 -23.10 13.24
CA GLN A 183 6.21 -23.71 11.92
C GLN A 183 5.34 -24.98 12.01
N ASP A 184 5.49 -25.75 13.09
CA ASP A 184 4.66 -26.92 13.35
C ASP A 184 3.19 -26.53 13.66
N PRO A 185 2.20 -27.05 12.92
CA PRO A 185 0.80 -26.69 13.13
C PRO A 185 0.25 -27.04 14.51
N ALA A 186 0.72 -28.13 15.14
CA ALA A 186 0.23 -28.53 16.46
C ALA A 186 0.78 -27.62 17.56
N ARG A 187 2.09 -27.36 17.55
CA ARG A 187 2.75 -26.40 18.46
C ARG A 187 2.17 -24.99 18.30
N ARG A 188 1.94 -24.56 17.07
CA ARG A 188 1.33 -23.25 16.78
C ARG A 188 -0.07 -23.13 17.39
N ARG A 189 -0.93 -24.15 17.25
CA ARG A 189 -2.27 -24.14 17.86
C ARG A 189 -2.20 -24.10 19.39
N ALA A 190 -1.38 -24.96 19.99
CA ALA A 190 -1.24 -25.01 21.45
C ALA A 190 -0.76 -23.66 22.03
N LEU A 191 0.21 -23.01 21.39
CA LEU A 191 0.66 -21.69 21.81
C LEU A 191 -0.44 -20.63 21.66
N LEU A 192 -1.22 -20.68 20.58
CA LEU A 192 -2.33 -19.75 20.40
C LEU A 192 -3.39 -19.92 21.48
N ASP A 193 -3.73 -21.15 21.86
CA ASP A 193 -4.70 -21.42 22.94
C ASP A 193 -4.19 -20.84 24.27
N GLU A 194 -2.93 -21.07 24.61
CA GLU A 194 -2.27 -20.50 25.80
C GLU A 194 -2.27 -18.96 25.79
N LEU A 195 -1.97 -18.35 24.64
CA LEU A 195 -1.95 -16.89 24.49
C LEU A 195 -3.35 -16.28 24.59
N ILE A 196 -4.37 -16.95 24.05
CA ILE A 196 -5.76 -16.53 24.16
C ILE A 196 -6.21 -16.60 25.62
N GLU A 197 -5.97 -17.70 26.32
CA GLU A 197 -6.33 -17.85 27.74
C GLU A 197 -5.66 -16.78 28.60
N ARG A 198 -4.37 -16.52 28.37
CA ARG A 198 -3.63 -15.44 29.04
C ARG A 198 -4.21 -14.06 28.76
N ALA A 199 -4.63 -13.79 27.52
CA ALA A 199 -5.23 -12.51 27.15
C ALA A 199 -6.62 -12.33 27.79
N GLU A 200 -7.40 -13.41 27.90
CA GLU A 200 -8.73 -13.39 28.53
C GLU A 200 -8.66 -13.19 30.05
N THR A 201 -7.64 -13.78 30.68
CA THR A 201 -7.36 -13.69 32.12
C THR A 201 -6.54 -12.45 32.52
N ASP A 202 -6.01 -11.66 31.56
CA ASP A 202 -5.26 -10.44 31.86
C ASP A 202 -6.16 -9.40 32.57
N PRO A 203 -5.87 -9.01 33.82
CA PRO A 203 -6.61 -7.98 34.54
C PRO A 203 -6.56 -6.61 33.83
N ASN A 204 -5.66 -6.43 32.86
CA ASN A 204 -5.50 -5.24 32.05
C ASN A 204 -6.13 -5.32 30.65
N ARG A 205 -6.94 -6.34 30.35
CA ARG A 205 -7.59 -6.52 29.04
C ARG A 205 -8.38 -5.29 28.53
N ASP A 206 -8.92 -4.46 29.44
CA ASP A 206 -9.65 -3.23 29.11
C ASP A 206 -8.76 -1.96 28.98
N ARG A 207 -7.42 -2.07 28.99
CA ARG A 207 -6.55 -0.88 28.80
C ARG A 207 -6.83 -0.17 27.47
N GLY A 208 -7.11 -0.92 26.41
CA GLY A 208 -7.51 -0.37 25.11
C GLY A 208 -8.86 0.34 25.15
N GLY A 209 -9.85 -0.25 25.83
CA GLY A 209 -11.17 0.35 26.03
C GLY A 209 -11.12 1.62 26.88
N LYS A 210 -10.32 1.63 27.97
CA LYS A 210 -10.06 2.82 28.80
C LYS A 210 -9.41 3.95 27.99
N ARG A 211 -8.41 3.64 27.16
CA ARG A 211 -7.79 4.63 26.25
C ARG A 211 -8.79 5.19 25.25
N ARG A 212 -9.59 4.33 24.62
CA ARG A 212 -10.61 4.76 23.65
C ARG A 212 -11.66 5.68 24.30
N ARG A 213 -12.20 5.31 25.46
CA ARG A 213 -13.14 6.13 26.23
C ARG A 213 -12.55 7.51 26.61
N ALA A 214 -11.25 7.57 26.91
CA ALA A 214 -10.58 8.83 27.20
C ALA A 214 -10.44 9.73 25.97
N VAL A 215 -10.14 9.16 24.80
CA VAL A 215 -10.14 9.87 23.51
C VAL A 215 -11.54 10.36 23.17
N ASP A 216 -12.55 9.49 23.24
CA ASP A 216 -13.94 9.85 22.98
C ASP A 216 -14.41 11.01 23.89
N LYS A 217 -13.95 11.03 25.16
CA LYS A 217 -14.24 12.12 26.10
C LYS A 217 -13.55 13.43 25.71
N ALA A 218 -12.33 13.38 25.19
CA ALA A 218 -11.61 14.56 24.70
C ALA A 218 -12.26 15.13 23.42
N ASP A 219 -12.66 14.26 22.50
CA ASP A 219 -13.34 14.65 21.25
C ASP A 219 -14.70 15.32 21.55
N ARG A 220 -15.46 14.78 22.53
CA ARG A 220 -16.68 15.45 23.01
C ARG A 220 -16.41 16.83 23.61
N ALA A 221 -15.32 17.00 24.36
CA ALA A 221 -14.97 18.29 24.95
C ALA A 221 -14.63 19.34 23.87
N LEU A 222 -13.97 18.91 22.78
CA LEU A 222 -13.71 19.77 21.62
C LEU A 222 -15.00 20.16 20.91
N ALA A 223 -15.90 19.20 20.67
CA ALA A 223 -17.20 19.48 20.06
C ALA A 223 -18.04 20.46 20.90
N LEU A 224 -18.07 20.29 22.22
CA LEU A 224 -18.76 21.23 23.13
C LEU A 224 -18.14 22.63 23.10
N ALA A 225 -16.81 22.74 22.99
CA ALA A 225 -16.13 24.02 22.87
C ALA A 225 -16.49 24.74 21.55
N ASP A 226 -16.58 24.00 20.45
CA ASP A 226 -17.00 24.53 19.15
C ASP A 226 -18.48 24.96 19.17
N GLU A 227 -19.36 24.18 19.77
CA GLU A 227 -20.77 24.53 19.98
C GLU A 227 -20.91 25.80 20.82
N LEU A 228 -20.18 25.91 21.93
CA LEU A 228 -20.16 27.11 22.76
C LEU A 228 -19.66 28.34 22.00
N ALA A 229 -18.66 28.19 21.13
CA ALA A 229 -18.15 29.27 20.28
C ALA A 229 -19.17 29.70 19.20
N ALA A 230 -20.00 28.77 18.72
CA ALA A 230 -21.07 29.04 17.75
C ALA A 230 -22.30 29.72 18.37
N VAL A 231 -22.54 29.57 19.68
CA VAL A 231 -23.63 30.27 20.40
C VAL A 231 -23.26 31.75 20.60
N ARG A 232 -23.61 32.59 19.61
CA ARG A 232 -23.30 34.03 19.56
C ARG A 232 -24.28 34.94 20.33
N ASP A 233 -25.44 34.43 20.73
CA ASP A 233 -26.57 35.29 21.13
C ASP A 233 -26.82 35.35 22.65
N THR A 234 -26.98 36.56 23.17
CA THR A 234 -27.08 36.86 24.62
C THR A 234 -28.42 36.49 25.25
N THR A 235 -29.39 36.04 24.43
CA THR A 235 -30.73 35.59 24.82
C THR A 235 -30.76 34.12 25.29
N ARG A 236 -29.71 33.34 25.01
CA ARG A 236 -29.56 31.93 25.43
C ARG A 236 -28.56 31.74 26.57
N ARG A 237 -28.48 32.69 27.51
CA ARG A 237 -27.57 32.64 28.67
C ARG A 237 -27.61 31.30 29.41
N ALA A 238 -28.82 30.77 29.65
CA ALA A 238 -28.99 29.48 30.33
C ALA A 238 -28.41 28.29 29.54
N ALA A 239 -28.52 28.29 28.20
CA ALA A 239 -27.95 27.23 27.36
C ALA A 239 -26.43 27.34 27.25
N ARG A 240 -25.91 28.57 27.15
CA ARG A 240 -24.46 28.84 27.15
C ARG A 240 -23.83 28.45 28.48
N GLN A 241 -24.48 28.74 29.60
CA GLN A 241 -24.00 28.34 30.92
C GLN A 241 -23.93 26.82 31.07
N ARG A 242 -24.96 26.08 30.62
CA ARG A 242 -24.94 24.61 30.65
C ARG A 242 -23.78 24.01 29.85
N LEU A 243 -23.55 24.51 28.63
CA LEU A 243 -22.41 24.08 27.81
C LEU A 243 -21.06 24.43 28.45
N GLN A 244 -20.97 25.59 29.11
CA GLN A 244 -19.77 26.01 29.82
C GLN A 244 -19.49 25.09 31.02
N ASP A 245 -20.50 24.77 31.82
CA ASP A 245 -20.37 23.88 32.98
C ASP A 245 -19.95 22.46 32.54
N GLU A 246 -20.51 21.96 31.43
CA GLU A 246 -20.11 20.67 30.83
C GLU A 246 -18.67 20.68 30.30
N LEU A 247 -18.25 21.76 29.64
CA LEU A 247 -16.90 21.93 29.15
C LEU A 247 -15.88 21.97 30.30
N ASP A 248 -16.19 22.67 31.39
CA ASP A 248 -15.31 22.78 32.55
C ASP A 248 -15.21 21.45 33.30
N ALA A 249 -16.32 20.70 33.42
CA ALA A 249 -16.30 19.32 33.93
C ALA A 249 -15.45 18.38 33.05
N ALA A 250 -15.52 18.51 31.73
CA ALA A 250 -14.72 17.73 30.80
C ALA A 250 -13.22 18.07 30.91
N ARG A 251 -12.87 19.37 31.01
CA ARG A 251 -11.50 19.86 31.23
C ARG A 251 -10.91 19.36 32.54
N HIS A 252 -11.67 19.41 33.62
CA HIS A 252 -11.25 18.91 34.93
C HIS A 252 -10.93 17.41 34.86
N SER A 253 -11.80 16.62 34.24
CA SER A 253 -11.53 15.19 34.04
C SER A 253 -10.29 14.92 33.17
N ALA A 254 -10.07 15.71 32.12
CA ALA A 254 -8.88 15.58 31.27
C ALA A 254 -7.60 15.97 32.01
N ALA A 255 -7.64 16.95 32.90
CA ALA A 255 -6.52 17.32 33.78
C ALA A 255 -6.18 16.19 34.76
N HIS A 256 -7.19 15.57 35.38
CA HIS A 256 -7.01 14.42 36.27
C HIS A 256 -6.37 13.22 35.55
N ILE A 257 -6.82 12.90 34.33
CA ILE A 257 -6.23 11.83 33.52
C ILE A 257 -4.77 12.15 33.17
N ARG A 258 -4.47 13.39 32.78
CA ARG A 258 -3.09 13.83 32.49
C ARG A 258 -2.18 13.72 33.71
N ALA A 259 -2.65 14.14 34.89
CA ALA A 259 -1.89 14.00 36.13
C ALA A 259 -1.58 12.53 36.46
N ALA A 260 -2.57 11.63 36.32
CA ALA A 260 -2.37 10.20 36.55
C ALA A 260 -1.41 9.55 35.52
N VAL A 261 -1.42 10.02 34.27
CA VAL A 261 -0.46 9.56 33.24
C VAL A 261 0.94 10.06 33.55
N GLN A 262 1.08 11.33 33.95
CA GLN A 262 2.37 11.93 34.32
C GLN A 262 2.98 11.21 35.52
N GLN A 263 2.20 10.98 36.58
CA GLN A 263 2.64 10.24 37.76
C GLN A 263 3.19 8.85 37.38
N LYS A 264 2.51 8.10 36.50
CA LYS A 264 3.01 6.80 36.02
C LYS A 264 4.27 6.92 35.16
N ALA A 265 4.43 8.01 34.42
CA ALA A 265 5.65 8.26 33.67
C ALA A 265 6.82 8.55 34.62
N ASP A 266 6.59 9.33 35.67
CA ASP A 266 7.58 9.66 36.69
C ASP A 266 7.98 8.42 37.50
N GLU A 267 7.01 7.59 37.90
CA GLU A 267 7.24 6.28 38.55
C GLU A 267 8.08 5.33 37.68
N ARG A 268 7.86 5.34 36.36
CA ARG A 268 8.70 4.56 35.44
C ARG A 268 10.10 5.16 35.30
N ALA A 269 10.21 6.48 35.21
CA ALA A 269 11.50 7.15 35.12
C ALA A 269 12.36 6.86 36.36
N THR A 270 11.77 6.85 37.56
CA THR A 270 12.48 6.48 38.79
C THR A 270 12.90 5.01 38.79
N GLN A 271 12.04 4.08 38.35
CA GLN A 271 12.38 2.67 38.18
C GLN A 271 13.54 2.45 37.18
N HIS A 272 13.52 3.14 36.04
CA HIS A 272 14.60 3.08 35.05
C HIS A 272 15.90 3.66 35.60
N ALA A 273 15.85 4.77 36.34
CA ALA A 273 17.02 5.37 36.97
C ALA A 273 17.63 4.43 38.03
N ALA A 274 16.80 3.78 38.85
CA ALA A 274 17.24 2.79 39.84
C ALA A 274 17.89 1.57 39.18
N ALA A 275 17.26 1.00 38.13
CA ALA A 275 17.83 -0.12 37.40
C ALA A 275 19.17 0.22 36.73
N ALA A 276 19.29 1.44 36.18
CA ALA A 276 20.53 1.92 35.59
C ALA A 276 21.67 2.05 36.62
N ALA A 277 21.36 2.47 37.85
CA ALA A 277 22.33 2.52 38.95
C ALA A 277 22.83 1.12 39.36
N GLU A 278 22.02 0.08 39.15
CA GLU A 278 22.39 -1.34 39.35
C GLU A 278 23.05 -1.99 38.12
N GLY A 279 23.35 -1.22 37.06
CA GLY A 279 23.93 -1.74 35.82
C GLY A 279 22.97 -2.57 34.96
N ARG A 280 21.65 -2.55 35.27
CA ARG A 280 20.61 -3.26 34.52
C ARG A 280 19.89 -2.30 33.57
N ARG A 281 19.47 -2.80 32.40
CA ARG A 281 18.60 -2.06 31.48
C ARG A 281 17.20 -2.68 31.48
N LEU A 282 16.20 -1.89 31.87
CA LEU A 282 14.80 -2.25 31.71
C LEU A 282 14.34 -1.98 30.26
N PRO A 283 13.44 -2.80 29.70
CA PRO A 283 12.84 -2.54 28.39
C PRO A 283 12.22 -1.15 28.34
N GLY A 284 12.55 -0.38 27.30
CA GLY A 284 11.93 0.92 27.07
C GLY A 284 10.40 0.83 26.87
N PRO A 285 9.67 1.94 26.96
CA PRO A 285 8.24 1.95 26.67
C PRO A 285 8.03 1.38 25.26
N SER A 286 7.20 0.32 25.17
CA SER A 286 6.82 -0.26 23.88
C SER A 286 6.26 0.85 23.00
N PRO A 287 6.84 1.11 21.80
CA PRO A 287 6.35 2.15 20.93
C PRO A 287 4.88 1.86 20.64
N SER A 288 4.00 2.77 21.04
CA SER A 288 2.60 2.63 20.69
C SER A 288 2.50 2.61 19.16
N ARG A 289 1.56 1.87 18.59
CA ARG A 289 1.36 1.81 17.13
C ARG A 289 1.21 3.20 16.47
N SER A 290 0.87 4.25 17.24
CA SER A 290 0.76 5.65 16.81
C SER A 290 2.06 6.47 16.92
N THR A 291 3.13 5.98 17.53
CA THR A 291 4.45 6.64 17.52
C THR A 291 5.30 6.22 16.33
N ASN A 292 4.91 5.18 15.59
CA ASN A 292 5.56 4.80 14.33
C ASN A 292 5.48 5.90 13.27
N THR A 293 4.51 6.81 13.30
CA THR A 293 4.46 7.91 12.33
C THR A 293 5.59 8.92 12.53
N ALA A 294 6.09 9.12 13.76
CA ALA A 294 7.18 10.06 14.05
C ALA A 294 8.55 9.45 13.75
N THR A 295 8.78 8.17 14.08
CA THR A 295 10.00 7.45 13.72
C THR A 295 10.11 7.22 12.20
N TYR A 296 8.98 6.98 11.50
CA TYR A 296 8.97 6.86 10.04
C TYR A 296 9.10 8.22 9.31
N ALA A 297 8.64 9.31 9.92
CA ALA A 297 8.83 10.67 9.40
C ALA A 297 10.28 11.16 9.53
N ALA A 298 11.01 10.73 10.57
CA ALA A 298 12.40 11.10 10.80
C ALA A 298 13.38 10.49 9.79
N HIS A 299 13.03 9.34 9.19
CA HIS A 299 13.85 8.64 8.18
C HIS A 299 13.44 8.91 6.74
N LYS A 300 12.43 9.76 6.51
CA LYS A 300 12.06 10.15 5.15
C LYS A 300 13.02 11.27 4.70
N PRO A 301 13.83 11.08 3.64
CA PRO A 301 14.62 12.18 3.09
C PRO A 301 13.67 13.31 2.70
N ALA A 302 13.98 14.52 3.14
CA ALA A 302 13.17 15.71 2.90
C ALA A 302 12.95 15.89 1.39
N SER A 303 11.72 15.66 0.94
CA SER A 303 11.30 16.04 -0.41
C SER A 303 11.55 17.55 -0.58
N ARG A 304 12.33 17.91 -1.62
CA ARG A 304 12.66 19.30 -1.97
C ARG A 304 11.42 20.20 -1.92
N PRO A 305 11.52 21.44 -1.42
CA PRO A 305 10.41 22.37 -1.42
C PRO A 305 9.92 22.60 -2.87
N SER A 306 8.61 22.44 -3.05
CA SER A 306 7.91 22.75 -4.29
C SER A 306 8.21 24.19 -4.72
N ARG A 307 8.63 24.38 -5.97
CA ARG A 307 8.76 25.71 -6.59
C ARG A 307 7.44 26.47 -6.49
N PRO A 308 7.46 27.80 -6.24
CA PRO A 308 6.25 28.59 -6.16
C PRO A 308 5.52 28.65 -7.51
N ASN A 309 4.19 28.62 -7.43
CA ASN A 309 3.21 28.65 -8.51
C ASN A 309 3.56 29.62 -9.65
N SER A 310 3.46 29.13 -10.89
CA SER A 310 3.21 29.97 -12.06
C SER A 310 1.70 30.32 -12.15
N PRO A 311 1.33 31.48 -12.71
CA PRO A 311 0.03 32.09 -12.48
C PRO A 311 -1.13 31.36 -13.16
N ARG A 312 -2.26 31.33 -12.46
CA ARG A 312 -3.56 30.79 -12.89
C ARG A 312 -3.93 31.22 -14.30
N SER A 313 -4.12 30.24 -15.20
CA SER A 313 -4.85 30.42 -16.44
C SER A 313 -6.31 30.79 -16.15
N ARG A 314 -6.83 31.76 -16.91
CA ARG A 314 -8.20 32.29 -16.79
C ARG A 314 -9.24 31.20 -17.05
N PRO A 315 -10.44 31.25 -16.42
CA PRO A 315 -11.50 30.31 -16.71
C PRO A 315 -12.06 30.52 -18.13
N HIS A 316 -12.06 29.46 -18.94
CA HIS A 316 -12.81 29.43 -20.20
C HIS A 316 -14.32 29.35 -19.94
N PRO A 317 -15.16 29.98 -20.78
CA PRO A 317 -16.60 30.02 -20.59
C PRO A 317 -17.25 28.67 -20.88
N THR A 318 -18.21 28.30 -20.03
CA THR A 318 -19.08 27.13 -20.17
C THR A 318 -20.03 27.28 -21.37
N PRO A 319 -20.24 26.22 -22.19
CA PRO A 319 -21.25 26.26 -23.24
C PRO A 319 -22.66 26.13 -22.64
N ALA A 320 -23.57 26.98 -23.11
CA ALA A 320 -24.96 27.06 -22.69
C ALA A 320 -25.76 25.81 -23.07
N LYS A 321 -26.65 25.36 -22.16
CA LYS A 321 -27.65 24.31 -22.40
C LYS A 321 -28.68 24.77 -23.45
N PRO A 322 -29.13 23.91 -24.38
CA PRO A 322 -30.19 24.25 -25.31
C PRO A 322 -31.55 24.30 -24.60
N THR A 323 -32.23 25.43 -24.79
CA THR A 323 -33.59 25.73 -24.36
C THR A 323 -34.62 24.89 -25.12
N ALA A 324 -35.51 24.23 -24.39
CA ALA A 324 -36.64 23.49 -24.95
C ALA A 324 -37.64 24.46 -25.61
N ALA A 325 -37.85 24.29 -26.92
CA ALA A 325 -38.84 25.02 -27.68
C ALA A 325 -40.25 24.51 -27.32
N ARG A 326 -41.07 25.42 -26.78
CA ARG A 326 -42.52 25.30 -26.65
C ARG A 326 -43.16 25.11 -28.03
N ARG A 327 -43.88 24.01 -28.23
CA ARG A 327 -44.89 23.89 -29.30
C ARG A 327 -46.28 23.84 -28.68
N THR A 328 -46.98 24.96 -28.82
CA THR A 328 -48.44 25.09 -28.69
C THR A 328 -49.11 24.69 -29.99
N THR A 329 -50.11 23.81 -29.95
CA THR A 329 -51.19 23.64 -30.95
C THR A 329 -52.29 22.81 -30.26
N THR A 330 -53.30 23.46 -29.71
CA THR A 330 -54.67 23.63 -30.25
C THR A 330 -55.50 22.34 -30.30
N ARG A 331 -56.53 22.32 -29.44
CA ARG A 331 -57.63 21.36 -29.30
C ARG A 331 -58.74 21.66 -30.32
N SER A 332 -59.27 20.65 -31.01
CA SER A 332 -60.63 20.60 -31.59
C SER A 332 -60.88 19.17 -32.14
N ALA A 333 -61.61 18.31 -31.44
CA ALA A 333 -63.03 17.95 -31.66
C ALA A 333 -63.33 17.17 -32.96
N ALA A 334 -63.70 15.87 -32.83
CA ALA A 334 -64.88 15.25 -33.44
C ALA A 334 -64.89 13.70 -33.24
N SER A 335 -65.91 13.25 -32.51
CA SER A 335 -66.76 12.05 -32.51
C SER A 335 -66.38 10.70 -33.19
N PRO A 336 -66.98 9.58 -32.71
CA PRO A 336 -66.59 8.19 -33.01
C PRO A 336 -67.57 7.46 -33.96
N THR A 337 -67.17 6.27 -34.47
CA THR A 337 -67.94 5.04 -34.83
C THR A 337 -67.24 4.26 -35.98
N PRO A 338 -67.62 3.02 -36.32
CA PRO A 338 -67.44 1.81 -35.52
C PRO A 338 -66.82 0.63 -36.32
N THR A 339 -66.67 -0.50 -35.65
CA THR A 339 -66.44 -1.89 -36.07
C THR A 339 -67.01 -2.29 -37.45
N ALA A 340 -66.25 -3.07 -38.24
CA ALA A 340 -66.62 -4.37 -38.85
C ALA A 340 -65.65 -4.74 -40.00
N GLY A 341 -65.25 -6.02 -40.04
CA GLY A 341 -64.45 -6.62 -41.12
C GLY A 341 -63.50 -7.67 -40.58
#